data_AF-A0A2T4HVV7-F1
#
_entry.id   AF-A0A2T4HVV7-F1
#
_cell.length_a   1.000
_cell.length_b   1.000
_cell.length_c   1.000
_cell.angle_alpha   90.00
_cell.angle_beta   90.00
_cell.angle_gamma   90.00
#
_symmetry.space_group_name_H-M   'P 1'
#
loop_
_entity.id
_entity.type
_entity.pdbx_description
1 polymer ?
#
loop_
_entity_poly.entity_id
_entity_poly.type
_entity_poly.pdbx_seq_one_letter_code
_entity_poly.pdbx_strand_id
1 'polypeptide(L)'
;MTADPFAQLFRSSAELFVQSLDVAGDRLLVARMAEADYAGASFLDQRILTPDRPCQWFGWEDLERLSGSLPATACHIFHIGHVGSTLISRLLGELPDVLAVREPVLLRGLADLRRIRGRPESAWSPQRFDARVGMALGWLSRTFRPEQRAIVKATSFVSDLAPEILAAGQKALFLFVKPESYLPTILAGEASMQELAVWSPTRLLRLHARIGAEPWRLWEMSPGERVALGWACEMAAVEEAGAGAAEGQALWMDFDGFLADPAASLARIAAHFGAPLAMEQAQALVGGPIMSRYSKAPEHGYSPQLRRDVLAQARRDQAGEIARGQRWLAEAGRQYPLIARALDRAAQGVH
;
A
#
# COMPACT_ATOMS: atom_id res chain seq x y z
N MET A 1 -25.67 -12.02 31.48
CA MET A 1 -25.91 -11.54 30.10
C MET A 1 -24.93 -12.29 29.22
N THR A 2 -25.41 -13.18 28.36
CA THR A 2 -24.58 -13.86 27.36
C THR A 2 -23.98 -12.80 26.43
N ALA A 3 -22.67 -12.84 26.20
CA ALA A 3 -22.02 -11.94 25.25
C ALA A 3 -22.71 -12.07 23.88
N ASP A 4 -23.00 -10.95 23.23
CA ASP A 4 -23.50 -10.93 21.85
C ASP A 4 -22.55 -11.75 20.96
N PRO A 5 -23.01 -12.86 20.35
CA PRO A 5 -22.15 -13.73 19.53
C PRO A 5 -21.46 -12.99 18.38
N PHE A 6 -22.11 -11.98 17.80
CA PHE A 6 -21.50 -11.15 16.75
C PHE A 6 -20.34 -10.33 17.33
N ALA A 7 -20.57 -9.64 18.45
CA ALA A 7 -19.53 -8.85 19.10
C ALA A 7 -18.33 -9.70 19.53
N GLN A 8 -18.59 -10.91 20.05
CA GLN A 8 -17.52 -11.85 20.39
C GLN A 8 -16.71 -12.25 19.16
N LEU A 9 -17.39 -12.69 18.09
CA LEU A 9 -16.73 -13.08 16.84
C LEU A 9 -15.94 -11.91 16.22
N PHE A 10 -16.53 -10.71 16.22
CA PHE A 10 -15.88 -9.52 15.68
C PHE A 10 -14.59 -9.20 16.45
N ARG A 11 -14.60 -9.28 17.78
CA ARG A 11 -13.42 -8.97 18.59
C ARG A 11 -12.30 -10.00 18.45
N SER A 12 -12.65 -11.28 18.29
CA SER A 12 -11.68 -12.38 18.35
C SER A 12 -11.20 -12.89 16.99
N SER A 13 -11.82 -12.47 15.88
CA SER A 13 -11.54 -13.05 14.56
C SER A 13 -11.55 -12.01 13.44
N ALA A 14 -10.71 -12.24 12.43
CA ALA A 14 -10.73 -11.55 11.13
C ALA A 14 -11.88 -12.00 10.21
N GLU A 15 -12.72 -12.93 10.67
CA GLU A 15 -13.85 -13.45 9.90
C GLU A 15 -14.88 -12.37 9.53
N LEU A 16 -15.02 -11.34 10.36
CA LEU A 16 -15.90 -10.20 10.09
C LEU A 16 -15.07 -9.02 9.59
N PHE A 17 -14.83 -8.97 8.28
CA PHE A 17 -13.98 -7.97 7.63
C PHE A 17 -14.73 -6.66 7.37
N VAL A 18 -14.19 -5.54 7.83
CA VAL A 18 -14.73 -4.21 7.53
C VAL A 18 -14.26 -3.80 6.12
N GLN A 19 -15.15 -3.94 5.14
CA GLN A 19 -14.78 -3.88 3.73
C GLN A 19 -14.76 -2.45 3.19
N SER A 20 -15.80 -1.66 3.45
CA SER A 20 -15.89 -0.28 2.94
C SER A 20 -16.61 0.66 3.90
N LEU A 21 -16.44 1.94 3.63
CA LEU A 21 -17.01 3.08 4.35
C LEU A 21 -17.93 3.86 3.42
N ASP A 22 -19.18 4.05 3.86
CA ASP A 22 -20.12 5.03 3.33
C ASP A 22 -20.08 6.27 4.21
N VAL A 23 -19.37 7.31 3.75
CA VAL A 23 -19.21 8.57 4.49
C VAL A 23 -20.54 9.31 4.63
N ALA A 24 -21.37 9.29 3.59
CA ALA A 24 -22.62 10.06 3.55
C ALA A 24 -23.67 9.46 4.50
N GLY A 25 -23.76 8.13 4.54
CA GLY A 25 -24.65 7.42 5.46
C GLY A 25 -24.07 7.19 6.86
N ASP A 26 -22.79 7.50 7.08
CA ASP A 26 -22.03 7.14 8.29
C ASP A 26 -22.07 5.64 8.64
N ARG A 27 -21.89 4.79 7.61
CA ARG A 27 -22.03 3.34 7.70
C ARG A 27 -20.78 2.61 7.22
N LEU A 28 -20.62 1.39 7.72
CA LEU A 28 -19.55 0.46 7.37
C LEU A 28 -20.15 -0.83 6.83
N LEU A 29 -19.61 -1.32 5.72
CA LEU A 29 -19.96 -2.63 5.20
C LEU A 29 -19.07 -3.67 5.86
N VAL A 30 -19.66 -4.64 6.53
CA VAL A 30 -18.96 -5.80 7.10
C VAL A 30 -19.28 -7.03 6.24
N ALA A 31 -18.25 -7.71 5.76
CA ALA A 31 -18.36 -8.94 4.99
C ALA A 31 -17.81 -10.13 5.80
N ARG A 32 -18.48 -11.27 5.70
CA ARG A 32 -17.97 -12.52 6.28
C ARG A 32 -16.91 -13.12 5.35
N MET A 33 -15.72 -13.42 5.89
CA MET A 33 -14.54 -13.86 5.16
C MET A 33 -13.93 -15.09 5.85
N ALA A 34 -13.66 -16.15 5.11
CA ALA A 34 -12.80 -17.24 5.57
C ALA A 34 -11.32 -16.88 5.35
N GLU A 35 -10.41 -17.54 6.06
CA GLU A 35 -8.97 -17.31 5.89
C GLU A 35 -8.51 -17.58 4.45
N ALA A 36 -9.08 -18.60 3.81
CA ALA A 36 -8.83 -18.91 2.40
C ALA A 36 -9.20 -17.76 1.44
N ASP A 37 -10.19 -16.93 1.79
CA ASP A 37 -10.56 -15.75 0.99
C ASP A 37 -9.45 -14.70 0.99
N TYR A 38 -8.80 -14.48 2.15
CA TYR A 38 -7.65 -13.60 2.24
C TYR A 38 -6.48 -14.15 1.42
N ALA A 39 -6.19 -15.44 1.55
CA ALA A 39 -5.10 -16.12 0.84
C ALA A 39 -5.28 -16.09 -0.69
N GLY A 40 -6.50 -16.29 -1.19
CA GLY A 40 -6.81 -16.29 -2.62
C GLY A 40 -6.90 -14.89 -3.26
N ALA A 41 -7.36 -13.87 -2.52
CA ALA A 41 -7.64 -12.56 -3.09
C ALA A 41 -6.38 -11.73 -3.34
N SER A 42 -6.11 -11.36 -4.60
CA SER A 42 -5.05 -10.38 -4.93
C SER A 42 -5.28 -9.01 -4.26
N PHE A 43 -6.54 -8.66 -4.02
CA PHE A 43 -6.98 -7.40 -3.42
C PHE A 43 -8.33 -7.61 -2.71
N LEU A 44 -8.51 -6.98 -1.54
CA LEU A 44 -9.71 -7.02 -0.72
C LEU A 44 -10.65 -5.85 -1.06
N ASP A 45 -10.94 -5.68 -2.34
CA ASP A 45 -11.84 -4.63 -2.85
C ASP A 45 -13.21 -5.17 -3.28
N GLN A 46 -13.92 -4.50 -4.17
CA GLN A 46 -15.26 -4.94 -4.58
C GLN A 46 -15.26 -6.37 -5.17
N ARG A 47 -14.12 -6.88 -5.66
CA ARG A 47 -14.01 -8.25 -6.19
C ARG A 47 -14.24 -9.33 -5.14
N ILE A 48 -14.06 -9.03 -3.86
CA ILE A 48 -14.37 -9.99 -2.80
C ILE A 48 -15.87 -10.03 -2.47
N LEU A 49 -16.71 -9.14 -3.04
CA LEU A 49 -18.14 -9.12 -2.79
C LEU A 49 -18.86 -9.99 -3.83
N THR A 50 -18.95 -11.28 -3.57
CA THR A 50 -19.71 -12.23 -4.40
C THR A 50 -21.19 -12.27 -3.99
N PRO A 51 -22.12 -12.66 -4.89
CA PRO A 51 -23.56 -12.68 -4.57
C PRO A 51 -23.94 -13.54 -3.36
N ASP A 52 -23.15 -14.58 -3.09
CA ASP A 52 -23.31 -15.52 -1.97
C ASP A 52 -22.57 -15.09 -0.70
N ARG A 53 -21.77 -14.02 -0.74
CA ARG A 53 -21.01 -13.55 0.43
C ARG A 53 -21.92 -12.80 1.40
N PRO A 54 -22.09 -13.27 2.65
CA PRO A 54 -22.85 -12.54 3.65
C PRO A 54 -22.21 -11.19 3.94
N CYS A 55 -22.96 -10.12 3.71
CA CYS A 55 -22.55 -8.75 3.94
C CYS A 55 -23.68 -8.00 4.67
N GLN A 56 -23.31 -7.10 5.58
CA GLN A 56 -24.27 -6.27 6.29
C GLN A 56 -23.70 -4.87 6.53
N TRP A 57 -24.56 -3.86 6.38
CA TRP A 57 -24.25 -2.49 6.76
C TRP A 57 -24.50 -2.27 8.24
N PHE A 58 -23.54 -1.64 8.91
CA PHE A 58 -23.63 -1.20 10.29
C PHE A 58 -23.45 0.31 10.35
N GLY A 59 -24.17 1.00 11.25
CA GLY A 59 -23.80 2.36 11.63
C GLY A 59 -22.41 2.35 12.26
N TRP A 60 -21.61 3.40 12.03
CA TRP A 60 -20.25 3.45 12.60
C TRP A 60 -20.27 3.26 14.12
N GLU A 61 -21.13 4.00 14.82
CA GLU A 61 -21.22 3.97 16.29
C GLU A 61 -21.69 2.61 16.83
N ASP A 62 -22.50 1.89 16.06
CA ASP A 62 -22.92 0.53 16.43
C ASP A 62 -21.74 -0.43 16.34
N LEU A 63 -20.95 -0.36 15.26
CA LEU A 63 -19.76 -1.18 15.12
C LEU A 63 -18.67 -0.81 16.13
N GLU A 64 -18.52 0.48 16.45
CA GLU A 64 -17.65 0.95 17.53
C GLU A 64 -18.04 0.32 18.87
N ARG A 65 -19.33 0.34 19.22
CA ARG A 65 -19.84 -0.28 20.46
C ARG A 65 -19.63 -1.80 20.49
N LEU A 66 -19.88 -2.47 19.35
CA LEU A 66 -19.71 -3.91 19.21
C LEU A 66 -18.23 -4.31 19.28
N SER A 67 -17.34 -3.54 18.64
CA SER A 67 -15.91 -3.85 18.61
C SER A 67 -15.20 -3.50 19.91
N GLY A 68 -15.58 -2.40 20.57
CA GLY A 68 -14.83 -1.87 21.70
C GLY A 68 -13.43 -1.41 21.28
N SER A 69 -12.51 -1.29 22.24
CA SER A 69 -11.11 -0.98 21.93
C SER A 69 -10.39 -2.24 21.48
N LEU A 70 -9.82 -2.21 20.28
CA LEU A 70 -9.00 -3.28 19.72
C LEU A 70 -7.58 -2.77 19.48
N PRO A 71 -6.56 -3.58 19.80
CA PRO A 71 -5.18 -3.13 19.70
C PRO A 71 -4.74 -3.04 18.23
N ALA A 72 -4.16 -1.91 17.84
CA ALA A 72 -3.61 -1.67 16.50
C ALA A 72 -2.21 -2.30 16.38
N THR A 73 -2.15 -3.60 16.10
CA THR A 73 -0.91 -4.38 16.12
C THR A 73 -0.47 -4.89 14.75
N ALA A 74 -1.20 -4.59 13.67
CA ALA A 74 -0.78 -4.91 12.31
C ALA A 74 0.57 -4.26 11.94
N CYS A 75 1.24 -4.87 10.98
CA CYS A 75 2.34 -4.24 10.24
C CYS A 75 1.86 -3.80 8.85
N HIS A 76 2.51 -2.82 8.25
CA HIS A 76 2.04 -2.22 7.00
C HIS A 76 3.09 -2.27 5.88
N ILE A 77 2.65 -2.52 4.66
CA ILE A 77 3.46 -2.36 3.45
C ILE A 77 2.89 -1.18 2.65
N PHE A 78 3.61 -0.08 2.64
CA PHE A 78 3.35 1.06 1.75
C PHE A 78 4.26 1.01 0.55
N HIS A 79 3.79 1.55 -0.57
CA HIS A 79 4.51 1.43 -1.83
C HIS A 79 4.11 2.49 -2.85
N ILE A 80 4.99 2.76 -3.81
CA ILE A 80 4.77 3.81 -4.82
C ILE A 80 3.94 3.38 -6.04
N GLY A 81 3.22 2.26 -5.93
CA GLY A 81 2.55 1.59 -7.06
C GLY A 81 3.52 0.80 -7.95
N HIS A 82 3.08 -0.31 -8.54
CA HIS A 82 3.85 -1.08 -9.55
C HIS A 82 5.28 -1.55 -9.15
N VAL A 83 5.56 -1.66 -7.86
CA VAL A 83 6.87 -2.05 -7.29
C VAL A 83 6.85 -3.38 -6.54
N GLY A 84 6.05 -4.35 -7.00
CA GLY A 84 6.09 -5.70 -6.43
C GLY A 84 5.49 -5.88 -5.03
N SER A 85 4.77 -4.89 -4.49
CA SER A 85 4.13 -5.00 -3.16
C SER A 85 3.18 -6.20 -3.06
N THR A 86 2.45 -6.53 -4.14
CA THR A 86 1.57 -7.71 -4.17
C THR A 86 2.38 -9.01 -4.11
N LEU A 87 3.54 -9.08 -4.77
CA LEU A 87 4.44 -10.24 -4.72
C LEU A 87 4.92 -10.48 -3.29
N ILE A 88 5.47 -9.45 -2.65
CA ILE A 88 5.97 -9.53 -1.28
C ILE A 88 4.84 -9.91 -0.31
N SER A 89 3.66 -9.30 -0.44
CA SER A 89 2.51 -9.64 0.41
C SER A 89 2.00 -11.08 0.21
N ARG A 90 2.21 -11.69 -0.96
CA ARG A 90 1.90 -13.11 -1.20
C ARG A 90 2.93 -14.01 -0.55
N LEU A 91 4.22 -13.73 -0.75
CA LEU A 91 5.30 -14.49 -0.11
C LEU A 91 5.19 -14.48 1.42
N LEU A 92 4.91 -13.31 2.00
CA LEU A 92 4.68 -13.18 3.44
C LEU A 92 3.41 -13.91 3.90
N GLY A 93 2.38 -13.95 3.05
CA GLY A 93 1.12 -14.64 3.34
C GLY A 93 1.22 -16.17 3.36
N GLU A 94 2.32 -16.76 2.90
CA GLU A 94 2.58 -18.20 3.01
C GLU A 94 3.13 -18.58 4.40
N LEU A 95 3.52 -17.61 5.23
CA LEU A 95 4.00 -17.90 6.59
C LEU A 95 2.78 -18.23 7.48
N PRO A 96 2.84 -19.30 8.29
CA PRO A 96 1.71 -19.76 9.10
C PRO A 96 1.21 -18.71 10.12
N ASP A 97 2.14 -17.87 10.59
CA ASP A 97 1.92 -16.83 11.59
C ASP A 97 1.61 -15.46 10.95
N VAL A 98 1.25 -15.42 9.67
CA VAL A 98 0.91 -14.17 8.98
C VAL A 98 -0.49 -14.25 8.38
N LEU A 99 -1.27 -13.19 8.56
CA LEU A 99 -2.49 -12.93 7.78
C LEU A 99 -2.22 -11.76 6.83
N ALA A 100 -2.12 -12.04 5.53
CA ALA A 100 -1.93 -11.00 4.52
C ALA A 100 -3.25 -10.28 4.20
N VAL A 101 -3.36 -9.01 4.58
CA VAL A 101 -4.53 -8.16 4.33
C VAL A 101 -4.21 -7.22 3.17
N ARG A 102 -4.62 -7.61 1.95
CA ARG A 102 -4.17 -6.93 0.72
C ARG A 102 -5.13 -5.85 0.24
N GLU A 103 -4.70 -4.60 0.33
CA GLU A 103 -5.39 -3.40 -0.15
C GLU A 103 -6.84 -3.24 0.37
N PRO A 104 -7.03 -3.16 1.70
CA PRO A 104 -8.36 -2.98 2.28
C PRO A 104 -8.96 -1.63 1.83
N VAL A 105 -10.15 -1.68 1.22
CA VAL A 105 -10.83 -0.48 0.69
C VAL A 105 -11.19 0.52 1.79
N LEU A 106 -11.43 0.07 3.02
CA LEU A 106 -11.60 0.94 4.17
C LEU A 106 -10.51 2.02 4.28
N LEU A 107 -9.24 1.64 4.12
CA LEU A 107 -8.13 2.60 4.22
C LEU A 107 -8.10 3.59 3.05
N ARG A 108 -8.63 3.21 1.88
CA ARG A 108 -8.74 4.11 0.73
C ARG A 108 -9.70 5.26 1.05
N GLY A 109 -10.88 4.94 1.58
CA GLY A 109 -11.86 5.95 1.99
C GLY A 109 -11.34 6.87 3.10
N LEU A 110 -10.62 6.32 4.07
CA LEU A 110 -9.97 7.12 5.11
C LEU A 110 -8.86 8.02 4.56
N ALA A 111 -8.07 7.56 3.59
CA ALA A 111 -7.05 8.37 2.94
C ALA A 111 -7.67 9.54 2.14
N ASP A 112 -8.82 9.33 1.49
CA ASP A 112 -9.54 10.41 0.82
C ASP A 112 -10.03 11.48 1.80
N LEU A 113 -10.59 11.06 2.94
CA LEU A 113 -11.00 11.96 4.02
C LEU A 113 -9.81 12.69 4.66
N ARG A 114 -8.65 12.04 4.74
CA ARG A 114 -7.43 12.66 5.29
C ARG A 114 -7.00 13.92 4.53
N ARG A 115 -7.24 13.97 3.22
CA ARG A 115 -6.84 15.11 2.37
C ARG A 115 -7.59 16.39 2.75
N ILE A 116 -8.83 16.25 3.19
CA ILE A 116 -9.68 17.37 3.58
C ILE A 116 -9.73 17.57 5.09
N ARG A 117 -9.12 16.70 5.91
CA ARG A 117 -9.12 16.76 7.38
C ARG A 117 -8.82 18.18 7.88
N GLY A 118 -9.74 18.74 8.67
CA GLY A 118 -9.60 20.06 9.28
C GLY A 118 -9.95 21.23 8.37
N ARG A 119 -10.40 20.96 7.13
CA ARG A 119 -10.93 21.97 6.23
C ARG A 119 -12.46 22.11 6.40
N PRO A 120 -13.06 23.25 6.00
CA PRO A 120 -14.50 23.48 6.13
C PRO A 120 -15.37 22.41 5.45
N GLU A 121 -14.88 21.78 4.39
CA GLU A 121 -15.55 20.70 3.67
C GLU A 121 -15.41 19.30 4.31
N SER A 122 -14.72 19.19 5.47
CA SER A 122 -14.56 17.91 6.17
C SER A 122 -15.90 17.36 6.64
N ALA A 123 -16.20 16.10 6.33
CA ALA A 123 -17.35 15.40 6.90
C ALA A 123 -17.23 15.16 8.41
N TRP A 124 -16.00 15.06 8.92
CA TRP A 124 -15.69 14.79 10.33
C TRP A 124 -14.77 15.85 10.92
N SER A 125 -14.92 16.13 12.22
CA SER A 125 -13.92 16.91 12.94
C SER A 125 -12.56 16.19 12.92
N PRO A 126 -11.43 16.91 13.04
CA PRO A 126 -10.11 16.28 13.14
C PRO A 126 -10.04 15.18 14.21
N GLN A 127 -10.64 15.42 15.38
CA GLN A 127 -10.65 14.47 16.49
C GLN A 127 -11.46 13.21 16.16
N ARG A 128 -12.63 13.39 15.51
CA ARG A 128 -13.46 12.25 15.06
C ARG A 128 -12.73 11.44 13.99
N PHE A 129 -12.06 12.10 13.05
CA PHE A 129 -11.24 11.43 12.06
C PHE A 129 -10.12 10.59 12.70
N ASP A 130 -9.34 11.17 13.62
CA ASP A 130 -8.21 10.48 14.26
C ASP A 130 -8.67 9.26 15.06
N ALA A 131 -9.75 9.40 15.84
CA ALA A 131 -10.35 8.29 16.58
C ALA A 131 -10.80 7.15 15.64
N ARG A 132 -11.41 7.50 14.51
CA ARG A 132 -11.90 6.55 13.52
C ARG A 132 -10.79 5.84 12.75
N VAL A 133 -9.70 6.53 12.45
CA VAL A 133 -8.49 5.89 11.93
C VAL A 133 -7.96 4.88 12.95
N GLY A 134 -7.84 5.26 14.23
CA GLY A 134 -7.42 4.34 15.30
C GLY A 134 -8.26 3.07 15.38
N MET A 135 -9.59 3.20 15.32
CA MET A 135 -10.51 2.05 15.28
C MET A 135 -10.28 1.18 14.06
N ALA A 136 -10.18 1.76 12.87
CA ALA A 136 -9.94 1.02 11.63
C ALA A 136 -8.62 0.24 11.66
N LEU A 137 -7.56 0.82 12.23
CA LEU A 137 -6.29 0.13 12.42
C LEU A 137 -6.43 -1.05 13.40
N GLY A 138 -7.19 -0.90 14.48
CA GLY A 138 -7.54 -2.01 15.37
C GLY A 138 -8.31 -3.12 14.65
N TRP A 139 -9.31 -2.77 13.83
CA TRP A 139 -10.11 -3.74 13.07
C TRP A 139 -9.30 -4.53 12.05
N LEU A 140 -8.35 -3.87 11.38
CA LEU A 140 -7.44 -4.49 10.40
C LEU A 140 -6.27 -5.24 11.05
N SER A 141 -6.11 -5.14 12.38
CA SER A 141 -5.10 -5.89 13.14
C SER A 141 -5.58 -7.26 13.62
N ARG A 142 -6.88 -7.56 13.47
CA ARG A 142 -7.45 -8.86 13.83
C ARG A 142 -6.95 -9.97 12.90
N THR A 143 -6.87 -11.18 13.44
CA THR A 143 -6.42 -12.40 12.76
C THR A 143 -7.37 -13.56 13.05
N PHE A 144 -7.13 -14.75 12.48
CA PHE A 144 -7.92 -15.95 12.80
C PHE A 144 -7.39 -16.68 14.03
N ARG A 145 -6.10 -16.50 14.35
CA ARG A 145 -5.43 -17.13 15.48
C ARG A 145 -4.52 -16.13 16.23
N PRO A 146 -4.34 -16.28 17.57
CA PRO A 146 -3.58 -15.33 18.39
C PRO A 146 -2.09 -15.18 18.03
N GLU A 147 -1.47 -16.23 17.50
CA GLU A 147 -0.07 -16.23 17.07
C GLU A 147 0.16 -15.48 15.75
N GLN A 148 -0.91 -15.28 14.96
CA GLN A 148 -0.78 -14.58 13.69
C GLN A 148 -0.57 -13.08 13.86
N ARG A 149 0.14 -12.51 12.91
CA ARG A 149 0.27 -11.07 12.68
C ARG A 149 -0.46 -10.68 11.40
N ALA A 150 -1.35 -9.70 11.48
CA ALA A 150 -1.88 -9.06 10.28
C ALA A 150 -0.78 -8.21 9.61
N ILE A 151 -0.54 -8.44 8.32
CA ILE A 151 0.31 -7.60 7.47
C ILE A 151 -0.58 -6.95 6.41
N VAL A 152 -0.83 -5.65 6.59
CA VAL A 152 -1.68 -4.86 5.72
C VAL A 152 -0.85 -4.29 4.59
N LYS A 153 -1.09 -4.76 3.37
CA LYS A 153 -0.55 -4.13 2.17
C LYS A 153 -1.47 -2.98 1.77
N ALA A 154 -1.04 -1.74 1.99
CA ALA A 154 -1.84 -0.57 1.64
C ALA A 154 -1.92 -0.37 0.11
N THR A 155 -2.98 0.28 -0.37
CA THR A 155 -3.00 0.82 -1.73
C THR A 155 -2.05 2.02 -1.81
N SER A 156 -1.39 2.27 -2.95
CA SER A 156 -0.29 3.25 -3.02
C SER A 156 -0.60 4.64 -2.44
N PHE A 157 -1.80 5.18 -2.71
CA PHE A 157 -2.19 6.49 -2.20
C PHE A 157 -2.57 6.53 -0.72
N VAL A 158 -2.77 5.36 -0.09
CA VAL A 158 -2.99 5.22 1.37
C VAL A 158 -1.70 5.51 2.15
N SER A 159 -0.55 5.65 1.48
CA SER A 159 0.69 6.16 2.10
C SER A 159 0.51 7.52 2.78
N ASP A 160 -0.53 8.28 2.45
CA ASP A 160 -0.91 9.51 3.17
C ASP A 160 -1.35 9.28 4.63
N LEU A 161 -1.73 8.05 4.99
CA LEU A 161 -2.04 7.63 6.37
C LEU A 161 -0.84 7.04 7.11
N ALA A 162 0.32 6.94 6.46
CA ALA A 162 1.51 6.37 7.09
C ALA A 162 1.95 7.13 8.36
N PRO A 163 1.88 8.47 8.44
CA PRO A 163 2.20 9.18 9.68
C PRO A 163 1.32 8.76 10.87
N GLU A 164 0.01 8.63 10.68
CA GLU A 164 -0.93 8.21 11.74
C GLU A 164 -0.67 6.75 12.16
N ILE A 165 -0.37 5.88 11.20
CA ILE A 165 -0.04 4.48 11.44
C ILE A 165 1.27 4.34 12.22
N LEU A 166 2.28 5.15 11.87
CA LEU A 166 3.54 5.18 12.60
C LEU A 166 3.36 5.79 14.00
N ALA A 167 2.55 6.85 14.15
CA ALA A 167 2.24 7.42 15.45
C ALA A 167 1.54 6.41 16.39
N ALA A 168 0.81 5.45 15.84
CA ALA A 168 0.22 4.33 16.59
C ALA A 168 1.24 3.24 17.00
N GLY A 169 2.53 3.41 16.69
CA GLY A 169 3.61 2.47 17.02
C GLY A 169 3.70 1.25 16.09
N GLN A 170 2.97 1.24 14.97
CA GLN A 170 2.99 0.11 14.03
C GLN A 170 4.23 0.17 13.14
N LYS A 171 4.73 -1.01 12.74
CA LYS A 171 5.89 -1.10 11.84
C LYS A 171 5.46 -0.97 10.38
N ALA A 172 6.34 -0.40 9.56
CA ALA A 172 6.11 -0.20 8.14
C ALA A 172 7.27 -0.72 7.27
N LEU A 173 6.94 -1.24 6.08
CA LEU A 173 7.82 -1.40 4.95
C LEU A 173 7.49 -0.31 3.92
N PHE A 174 8.49 0.49 3.53
CA PHE A 174 8.42 1.43 2.43
C PHE A 174 9.11 0.83 1.19
N LEU A 175 8.28 0.39 0.25
CA LEU A 175 8.73 -0.28 -0.97
C LEU A 175 8.73 0.67 -2.16
N PHE A 176 9.86 0.77 -2.84
CA PHE A 176 10.05 1.66 -3.97
C PHE A 176 10.90 1.02 -5.08
N VAL A 177 11.05 1.75 -6.19
CA VAL A 177 12.11 1.52 -7.18
C VAL A 177 12.63 2.87 -7.63
N LYS A 178 13.82 2.87 -8.22
CA LYS A 178 14.44 4.07 -8.78
C LYS A 178 13.68 4.58 -10.01
N PRO A 179 13.74 5.89 -10.33
CA PRO A 179 13.10 6.44 -11.53
C PRO A 179 13.46 5.69 -12.81
N GLU A 180 14.70 5.22 -12.95
CA GLU A 180 15.23 4.50 -14.12
C GLU A 180 14.54 3.15 -14.39
N SER A 181 13.89 2.61 -13.37
CA SER A 181 13.07 1.39 -13.46
C SER A 181 11.58 1.72 -13.44
N TYR A 182 11.17 2.72 -12.66
CA TYR A 182 9.77 3.11 -12.55
C TYR A 182 9.21 3.63 -13.88
N LEU A 183 9.88 4.61 -14.51
CA LEU A 183 9.40 5.24 -15.74
C LEU A 183 9.15 4.23 -16.86
N PRO A 184 10.13 3.40 -17.27
CA PRO A 184 9.89 2.40 -18.30
C PRO A 184 8.84 1.37 -17.88
N THR A 185 8.74 1.01 -16.59
CA THR A 185 7.72 0.05 -16.12
C THR A 185 6.30 0.54 -16.42
N ILE A 186 6.01 1.80 -16.10
CA ILE A 186 4.68 2.37 -16.31
C ILE A 186 4.41 2.61 -17.79
N LEU A 187 5.39 3.17 -18.51
CA LEU A 187 5.26 3.48 -19.94
C LEU A 187 5.11 2.22 -20.82
N ALA A 188 5.60 1.06 -20.37
CA ALA A 188 5.48 -0.20 -21.11
C ALA A 188 4.07 -0.81 -21.07
N GLY A 189 3.25 -0.47 -20.08
CA GLY A 189 2.00 -1.18 -19.79
C GLY A 189 0.78 -0.33 -20.11
N GLU A 190 -0.05 -0.77 -21.06
CA GLU A 190 -1.29 -0.07 -21.42
C GLU A 190 -2.21 0.16 -20.21
N ALA A 191 -2.44 -0.89 -19.40
CA ALA A 191 -3.22 -0.77 -18.16
C ALA A 191 -2.58 0.22 -17.16
N SER A 192 -1.25 0.27 -17.10
CA SER A 192 -0.53 1.20 -16.23
C SER A 192 -0.69 2.65 -16.71
N MET A 193 -0.74 2.88 -18.02
CA MET A 193 -0.99 4.19 -18.61
C MET A 193 -2.45 4.65 -18.43
N GLN A 194 -3.42 3.73 -18.50
CA GLN A 194 -4.81 4.04 -18.18
C GLN A 194 -4.96 4.41 -16.69
N GLU A 195 -4.38 3.62 -15.79
CA GLU A 195 -4.33 3.95 -14.35
C GLU A 195 -3.66 5.31 -14.12
N LEU A 196 -2.53 5.58 -14.79
CA LEU A 196 -1.84 6.87 -14.70
C LEU A 196 -2.77 8.03 -15.04
N ALA A 197 -3.53 7.94 -16.13
CA ALA A 197 -4.45 8.98 -16.54
C ALA A 197 -5.54 9.25 -15.49
N VAL A 198 -6.12 8.20 -14.91
CA VAL A 198 -7.14 8.30 -13.86
C VAL A 198 -6.58 8.94 -12.59
N TRP A 199 -5.36 8.58 -12.17
CA TRP A 199 -4.81 9.00 -10.88
C TRP A 199 -3.95 10.26 -10.93
N SER A 200 -3.55 10.73 -12.11
CA SER A 200 -2.73 11.95 -12.28
C SER A 200 -3.33 13.19 -11.59
N PRO A 201 -4.65 13.48 -11.69
CA PRO A 201 -5.25 14.64 -11.02
C PRO A 201 -5.05 14.61 -9.50
N THR A 202 -5.36 13.47 -8.88
CA THR A 202 -5.23 13.32 -7.43
C THR A 202 -3.77 13.36 -6.98
N ARG A 203 -2.84 12.76 -7.75
CA ARG A 203 -1.40 12.82 -7.47
C ARG A 203 -0.84 14.24 -7.59
N LEU A 204 -1.28 15.01 -8.58
CA LEU A 204 -0.89 16.40 -8.71
C LEU A 204 -1.32 17.20 -7.48
N LEU A 205 -2.59 17.10 -7.08
CA LEU A 205 -3.12 17.80 -5.92
C LEU A 205 -2.41 17.40 -4.62
N ARG A 206 -2.12 16.11 -4.43
CA ARG A 206 -1.39 15.58 -3.27
C ARG A 206 0.05 16.10 -3.22
N LEU A 207 0.76 16.10 -4.34
CA LEU A 207 2.13 16.63 -4.39
C LEU A 207 2.15 18.14 -4.15
N HIS A 208 1.28 18.90 -4.82
CA HIS A 208 1.13 20.34 -4.63
C HIS A 208 0.88 20.72 -3.16
N ALA A 209 -0.04 20.01 -2.51
CA ALA A 209 -0.34 20.23 -1.09
C ALA A 209 0.89 20.00 -0.19
N ARG A 210 1.73 19.00 -0.50
CA ARG A 210 2.96 18.71 0.25
C ARG A 210 4.07 19.71 0.05
N ILE A 211 4.23 20.21 -1.18
CA ILE A 211 5.28 21.19 -1.48
C ILE A 211 4.83 22.63 -1.18
N GLY A 212 3.54 22.84 -0.87
CA GLY A 212 2.97 24.16 -0.58
C GLY A 212 2.90 25.10 -1.78
N ALA A 213 2.87 24.54 -3.00
CA ALA A 213 2.87 25.31 -4.24
C ALA A 213 2.15 24.54 -5.36
N GLU A 214 1.66 25.27 -6.37
CA GLU A 214 0.98 24.70 -7.54
C GLU A 214 1.71 25.05 -8.86
N PRO A 215 2.96 24.62 -9.06
CA PRO A 215 3.77 25.04 -10.22
C PRO A 215 3.40 24.32 -11.54
N TRP A 216 2.72 23.17 -11.50
CA TRP A 216 2.51 22.35 -12.70
C TRP A 216 1.04 22.28 -13.11
N ARG A 217 0.79 21.99 -14.39
CA ARG A 217 -0.54 21.73 -14.96
C ARG A 217 -0.55 20.43 -15.74
N LEU A 218 -1.47 19.52 -15.44
CA LEU A 218 -1.52 18.22 -16.13
C LEU A 218 -1.66 18.35 -17.65
N TRP A 219 -2.39 19.35 -18.13
CA TRP A 219 -2.59 19.58 -19.56
C TRP A 219 -1.32 20.02 -20.30
N GLU A 220 -0.30 20.50 -19.59
CA GLU A 220 1.02 20.86 -20.14
C GLU A 220 2.00 19.69 -20.08
N MET A 221 1.69 18.66 -19.28
CA MET A 221 2.61 17.57 -19.00
C MET A 221 2.49 16.43 -20.02
N SER A 222 3.65 15.95 -20.44
CA SER A 222 3.81 14.74 -21.24
C SER A 222 3.43 13.46 -20.51
N PRO A 223 3.23 12.34 -21.22
CA PRO A 223 3.12 11.01 -20.61
C PRO A 223 4.25 10.72 -19.61
N GLY A 224 5.52 10.88 -19.99
CA GLY A 224 6.68 10.64 -19.14
C GLY A 224 6.76 11.58 -17.93
N GLU A 225 6.40 12.86 -18.11
CA GLU A 225 6.32 13.84 -17.01
C GLU A 225 5.20 13.48 -16.02
N ARG A 226 4.06 12.96 -16.49
CA ARG A 226 2.99 12.45 -15.61
C ARG A 226 3.42 11.20 -14.84
N VAL A 227 4.18 10.30 -15.47
CA VAL A 227 4.77 9.14 -14.76
C VAL A 227 5.73 9.60 -13.68
N ALA A 228 6.60 10.55 -13.99
CA ALA A 228 7.52 11.19 -13.06
C ALA A 228 6.79 11.88 -11.89
N LEU A 229 5.70 12.60 -12.16
CA LEU A 229 4.81 13.17 -11.14
C LEU A 229 4.27 12.09 -10.20
N GLY A 230 3.83 10.95 -10.76
CA GLY A 230 3.36 9.82 -9.97
C GLY A 230 4.45 9.29 -9.04
N TRP A 231 5.67 9.09 -9.55
CA TRP A 231 6.81 8.68 -8.74
C TRP A 231 7.09 9.69 -7.61
N ALA A 232 7.19 10.98 -7.95
CA ALA A 232 7.52 12.04 -6.99
C ALA A 232 6.45 12.17 -5.90
N CYS A 233 5.17 12.12 -6.27
CA CYS A 233 4.05 12.19 -5.32
C CYS A 233 4.11 11.06 -4.29
N GLU A 234 4.24 9.81 -4.73
CA GLU A 234 4.20 8.68 -3.81
C GLU A 234 5.50 8.54 -3.01
N MET A 235 6.67 8.81 -3.62
CA MET A 235 7.94 8.83 -2.88
C MET A 235 7.99 9.93 -1.83
N ALA A 236 7.49 11.14 -2.15
CA ALA A 236 7.40 12.23 -1.19
C ALA A 236 6.51 11.87 0.01
N ALA A 237 5.41 11.13 -0.22
CA ALA A 237 4.53 10.67 0.85
C ALA A 237 5.23 9.73 1.83
N VAL A 238 5.97 8.73 1.32
CA VAL A 238 6.71 7.79 2.19
C VAL A 238 7.97 8.41 2.81
N GLU A 239 8.63 9.36 2.14
CA GLU A 239 9.79 10.07 2.70
C GLU A 239 9.38 10.97 3.87
N GLU A 240 8.26 11.71 3.74
CA GLU A 240 7.68 12.50 4.82
C GLU A 240 7.29 11.62 6.02
N ALA A 241 6.64 10.49 5.78
CA ALA A 241 6.28 9.55 6.83
C ALA A 241 7.52 8.94 7.51
N GLY A 242 8.53 8.52 6.72
CA GLY A 242 9.76 7.93 7.23
C GLY A 242 10.62 8.90 8.03
N ALA A 243 10.59 10.19 7.72
CA ALA A 243 11.26 11.21 8.53
C ALA A 243 10.67 11.33 9.95
N GLY A 244 9.40 10.96 10.14
CA GLY A 244 8.74 10.94 11.45
C GLY A 244 8.74 9.57 12.15
N ALA A 245 9.32 8.52 11.54
CA ALA A 245 9.34 7.18 12.10
C ALA A 245 10.36 7.06 13.25
N ALA A 246 10.01 6.31 14.30
CA ALA A 246 10.99 5.94 15.32
C ALA A 246 12.05 4.97 14.77
N GLU A 247 13.19 4.88 15.46
CA GLU A 247 14.25 3.95 15.09
C GLU A 247 13.73 2.50 15.01
N GLY A 248 14.05 1.81 13.92
CA GLY A 248 13.61 0.43 13.67
C GLY A 248 12.12 0.26 13.34
N GLN A 249 11.35 1.36 13.21
CA GLN A 249 9.93 1.30 12.92
C GLN A 249 9.63 1.18 11.40
N ALA A 250 10.44 1.84 10.57
CA ALA A 250 10.33 1.81 9.13
C ALA A 250 11.51 1.07 8.49
N LEU A 251 11.22 0.06 7.67
CA LEU A 251 12.18 -0.59 6.79
C LEU A 251 12.00 -0.06 5.38
N TRP A 252 13.08 0.32 4.72
CA TRP A 252 13.08 0.76 3.33
C TRP A 252 13.58 -0.37 2.43
N MET A 253 12.96 -0.55 1.26
CA MET A 253 13.36 -1.58 0.31
C MET A 253 13.23 -1.08 -1.13
N ASP A 254 14.34 -1.12 -1.87
CA ASP A 254 14.32 -1.05 -3.33
C ASP A 254 13.91 -2.42 -3.88
N PHE A 255 12.81 -2.47 -4.64
CA PHE A 255 12.30 -3.71 -5.20
C PHE A 255 13.23 -4.31 -6.27
N ASP A 256 14.03 -3.51 -6.96
CA ASP A 256 15.05 -4.08 -7.86
C ASP A 256 16.16 -4.77 -7.03
N GLY A 257 16.48 -4.23 -5.84
CA GLY A 257 17.35 -4.87 -4.86
C GLY A 257 16.74 -6.16 -4.30
N PHE A 258 15.45 -6.16 -3.97
CA PHE A 258 14.71 -7.36 -3.59
C PHE A 258 14.83 -8.46 -4.67
N LEU A 259 14.67 -8.11 -5.95
CA LEU A 259 14.76 -9.09 -7.03
C LEU A 259 16.19 -9.63 -7.26
N ALA A 260 17.22 -8.88 -6.85
CA ALA A 260 18.61 -9.32 -6.94
C ALA A 260 18.95 -10.37 -5.87
N ASP A 261 18.40 -10.25 -4.66
CA ASP A 261 18.54 -11.23 -3.57
C ASP A 261 17.20 -11.45 -2.85
N PRO A 262 16.27 -12.21 -3.46
CA PRO A 262 14.89 -12.31 -2.96
C PRO A 262 14.78 -13.09 -1.66
N ALA A 263 15.62 -14.11 -1.44
CA ALA A 263 15.58 -14.91 -0.22
C ALA A 263 16.05 -14.07 0.99
N ALA A 264 17.21 -13.41 0.89
CA ALA A 264 17.72 -12.59 1.99
C ALA A 264 16.81 -11.39 2.26
N SER A 265 16.29 -10.74 1.20
CA SER A 265 15.37 -9.61 1.34
C SER A 265 14.05 -10.03 1.98
N LEU A 266 13.50 -11.18 1.62
CA LEU A 266 12.28 -11.72 2.24
C LEU A 266 12.52 -12.02 3.72
N ALA A 267 13.62 -12.68 4.07
CA ALA A 267 13.97 -12.98 5.46
C ALA A 267 14.12 -11.70 6.29
N ARG A 268 14.75 -10.66 5.73
CA ARG A 268 14.88 -9.34 6.37
C ARG A 268 13.53 -8.67 6.63
N ILE A 269 12.63 -8.67 5.64
CA ILE A 269 11.29 -8.10 5.78
C ILE A 269 10.51 -8.87 6.86
N ALA A 270 10.57 -10.19 6.83
CA ALA A 270 9.86 -11.05 7.76
C ALA A 270 10.35 -10.82 9.22
N ALA A 271 11.67 -10.74 9.42
CA ALA A 271 12.27 -10.38 10.71
C ALA A 271 11.86 -8.97 11.19
N HIS A 272 11.82 -7.97 10.29
CA HIS A 272 11.34 -6.63 10.63
C HIS A 272 9.91 -6.65 11.17
N PHE A 273 9.03 -7.43 10.56
CA PHE A 273 7.65 -7.60 11.00
C PHE A 273 7.45 -8.58 12.18
N GLY A 274 8.53 -9.12 12.74
CA GLY A 274 8.47 -10.03 13.89
C GLY A 274 8.01 -11.44 13.54
N ALA A 275 8.09 -11.84 12.27
CA ALA A 275 7.83 -13.19 11.78
C ALA A 275 9.13 -13.76 11.17
N PRO A 276 10.15 -14.07 11.98
CA PRO A 276 11.46 -14.47 11.46
C PRO A 276 11.33 -15.72 10.58
N LEU A 277 12.03 -15.69 9.44
CA LEU A 277 12.00 -16.72 8.40
C LEU A 277 13.41 -17.28 8.22
N ALA A 278 13.57 -18.60 8.41
CA ALA A 278 14.86 -19.24 8.17
C ALA A 278 15.27 -19.14 6.69
N MET A 279 16.58 -19.10 6.41
CA MET A 279 17.06 -18.87 5.05
C MET A 279 16.62 -19.99 4.09
N GLU A 280 16.59 -21.23 4.55
CA GLU A 280 16.16 -22.39 3.78
C GLU A 280 14.67 -22.28 3.41
N GLN A 281 13.84 -21.78 4.34
CA GLN A 281 12.42 -21.53 4.10
C GLN A 281 12.22 -20.36 3.12
N ALA A 282 13.01 -19.30 3.28
CA ALA A 282 13.00 -18.16 2.35
C ALA A 282 13.35 -18.61 0.92
N GLN A 283 14.41 -19.42 0.77
CA GLN A 283 14.82 -20.01 -0.50
C GLN A 283 13.72 -20.89 -1.11
N ALA A 284 13.06 -21.73 -0.31
CA ALA A 284 11.96 -22.56 -0.78
C ALA A 284 10.78 -21.71 -1.29
N LEU A 285 10.40 -20.65 -0.57
CA LEU A 285 9.31 -19.75 -0.98
C LEU A 285 9.63 -19.00 -2.26
N VAL A 286 10.83 -18.44 -2.39
CA VAL A 286 11.23 -17.69 -3.59
C VAL A 286 11.55 -18.60 -4.78
N GLY A 287 11.87 -19.87 -4.53
CA GLY A 287 11.93 -20.91 -5.58
C GLY A 287 10.56 -21.43 -6.01
N GLY A 288 9.50 -21.06 -5.29
CA GLY A 288 8.14 -21.53 -5.51
C GLY A 288 7.38 -20.84 -6.65
N PRO A 289 6.12 -21.27 -6.89
CA PRO A 289 5.31 -20.80 -8.02
C PRO A 289 4.88 -19.33 -7.93
N ILE A 290 4.98 -18.70 -6.76
CA ILE A 290 4.64 -17.28 -6.57
C ILE A 290 5.59 -16.37 -7.36
N MET A 291 6.87 -16.76 -7.49
CA MET A 291 7.90 -15.96 -8.19
C MET A 291 7.88 -16.13 -9.72
N SER A 292 7.17 -17.14 -10.23
CA SER A 292 7.09 -17.46 -11.66
C SER A 292 5.74 -17.08 -12.30
N ARG A 293 4.91 -16.32 -11.60
CA ARG A 293 3.57 -15.88 -12.05
C ARG A 293 3.34 -14.40 -11.74
N TYR A 294 2.50 -13.74 -12.54
CA TYR A 294 2.12 -12.36 -12.24
C TYR A 294 1.34 -12.27 -10.93
N SER A 295 1.78 -11.40 -10.02
CA SER A 295 1.21 -11.33 -8.68
C SER A 295 -0.21 -10.74 -8.61
N LYS A 296 -0.72 -10.17 -9.70
CA LYS A 296 -2.10 -9.64 -9.78
C LYS A 296 -3.00 -10.50 -10.67
N ALA A 297 -2.41 -11.36 -11.50
CA ALA A 297 -3.06 -12.22 -12.49
C ALA A 297 -2.27 -13.55 -12.57
N PRO A 298 -2.38 -14.42 -11.54
CA PRO A 298 -1.54 -15.61 -11.38
C PRO A 298 -1.69 -16.65 -12.52
N GLU A 299 -2.74 -16.54 -13.33
CA GLU A 299 -2.96 -17.30 -14.56
C GLU A 299 -1.86 -17.05 -15.62
N HIS A 300 -1.18 -15.90 -15.57
CA HIS A 300 -0.11 -15.55 -16.50
C HIS A 300 1.27 -15.85 -15.95
N GLY A 301 2.11 -16.50 -16.78
CA GLY A 301 3.51 -16.75 -16.46
C GLY A 301 4.31 -15.45 -16.36
N TYR A 302 5.30 -15.45 -15.47
CA TYR A 302 6.22 -14.33 -15.27
C TYR A 302 7.63 -14.85 -15.09
N SER A 303 8.63 -14.09 -15.54
CA SER A 303 10.02 -14.37 -15.22
C SER A 303 10.82 -13.08 -15.07
N PRO A 304 11.91 -13.09 -14.29
CA PRO A 304 12.85 -11.97 -14.24
C PRO A 304 13.40 -11.59 -15.63
N GLN A 305 13.59 -12.59 -16.52
CA GLN A 305 14.03 -12.32 -17.89
C GLN A 305 12.96 -11.58 -18.70
N LEU A 306 11.70 -12.02 -18.63
CA LEU A 306 10.59 -11.33 -19.29
C LEU A 306 10.49 -9.87 -18.81
N ARG A 307 10.64 -9.62 -17.51
CA ARG A 307 10.69 -8.25 -16.97
C ARG A 307 11.82 -7.45 -17.60
N ARG A 308 13.03 -8.01 -17.66
CA ARG A 308 14.19 -7.33 -18.27
C ARG A 308 13.95 -7.00 -19.74
N ASP A 309 13.39 -7.93 -20.51
CA ASP A 309 13.13 -7.76 -21.93
C ASP A 309 12.08 -6.67 -22.20
N VAL A 310 10.97 -6.69 -21.44
CA VAL A 310 9.93 -5.65 -21.50
C VAL A 310 10.49 -4.28 -21.15
N LEU A 311 11.30 -4.17 -20.09
CA LEU A 311 11.91 -2.90 -19.70
C LEU A 311 12.95 -2.42 -20.72
N ALA A 312 13.74 -3.32 -21.30
CA ALA A 312 14.70 -2.98 -22.34
C ALA A 312 14.00 -2.48 -23.61
N GLN A 313 12.89 -3.10 -24.00
CA GLN A 313 12.07 -2.66 -25.11
C GLN A 313 11.44 -1.28 -24.83
N ALA A 314 10.82 -1.10 -23.67
CA ALA A 314 10.24 0.18 -23.27
C ALA A 314 11.27 1.32 -23.23
N ARG A 315 12.50 1.04 -22.78
CA ARG A 315 13.60 2.02 -22.82
C ARG A 315 13.95 2.47 -24.23
N ARG A 316 13.79 1.61 -25.24
CA ARG A 316 14.01 1.98 -26.64
C ARG A 316 12.81 2.75 -27.19
N ASP A 317 11.61 2.19 -27.05
CA ASP A 317 10.41 2.73 -27.69
C ASP A 317 9.94 4.05 -27.07
N GLN A 318 10.18 4.23 -25.77
CA GLN A 318 9.72 5.37 -24.98
C GLN A 318 10.88 6.27 -24.52
N ALA A 319 12.05 6.16 -25.16
CA ALA A 319 13.27 6.88 -24.76
C ALA A 319 13.03 8.39 -24.57
N GLY A 320 12.29 9.02 -25.49
CA GLY A 320 11.97 10.44 -25.44
C GLY A 320 11.15 10.82 -24.19
N GLU A 321 10.10 10.05 -23.90
CA GLU A 321 9.24 10.28 -22.74
C GLU A 321 9.93 9.96 -21.41
N ILE A 322 10.74 8.90 -21.37
CA ILE A 322 11.59 8.58 -20.21
C ILE A 322 12.53 9.76 -19.91
N ALA A 323 13.20 10.29 -20.93
CA ALA A 323 14.13 11.40 -20.76
C ALA A 323 13.41 12.69 -20.31
N ARG A 324 12.18 12.94 -20.77
CA ARG A 324 11.36 14.06 -20.28
C ARG A 324 11.01 13.91 -18.80
N GLY A 325 10.53 12.74 -18.40
CA GLY A 325 10.21 12.46 -16.99
C GLY A 325 11.43 12.57 -16.07
N GLN A 326 12.59 12.07 -16.49
CA GLN A 326 13.85 12.21 -15.74
C GLN A 326 14.27 13.68 -15.60
N ARG A 327 14.22 14.47 -16.68
CA ARG A 327 14.52 15.91 -16.62
C ARG A 327 13.55 16.65 -15.71
N TRP A 328 12.27 16.30 -15.75
CA TRP A 328 11.25 16.88 -14.87
C TRP A 328 11.55 16.57 -13.40
N LEU A 329 11.91 15.33 -13.06
CA LEU A 329 12.30 14.97 -11.69
C LEU A 329 13.53 15.74 -11.23
N ALA A 330 14.55 15.86 -12.08
CA ALA A 330 15.77 16.59 -11.74
C ALA A 330 15.47 18.08 -11.48
N GLU A 331 14.63 18.71 -12.30
CA GLU A 331 14.22 20.11 -12.09
C GLU A 331 13.37 20.26 -10.82
N ALA A 332 12.37 19.40 -10.63
CA ALA A 332 11.52 19.41 -9.45
C ALA A 332 12.34 19.19 -8.17
N GLY A 333 13.34 18.30 -8.20
CA GLY A 333 14.26 18.07 -7.09
C GLY A 333 15.15 19.27 -6.78
N ARG A 334 15.58 20.05 -7.79
CA ARG A 334 16.33 21.30 -7.56
C ARG A 334 15.48 22.37 -6.86
N GLN A 335 14.20 22.43 -7.18
CA GLN A 335 13.30 23.48 -6.67
C GLN A 335 12.65 23.12 -5.34
N TYR A 336 12.34 21.84 -5.10
CA TYR A 336 11.54 21.40 -3.96
C TYR A 336 12.32 20.40 -3.08
N PRO A 337 12.71 20.79 -1.86
CA PRO A 337 13.55 19.96 -0.98
C PRO A 337 12.99 18.57 -0.66
N LEU A 338 11.66 18.42 -0.56
CA LEU A 338 11.04 17.11 -0.32
C LEU A 338 11.25 16.15 -1.49
N ILE A 339 11.19 16.65 -2.73
CA ILE A 339 11.44 15.84 -3.93
C ILE A 339 12.94 15.50 -4.03
N ALA A 340 13.82 16.45 -3.65
CA ALA A 340 15.26 16.19 -3.55
C ALA A 340 15.57 15.01 -2.62
N ARG A 341 15.03 15.04 -1.39
CA ARG A 341 15.21 13.95 -0.41
C ARG A 341 14.69 12.61 -0.93
N ALA A 342 13.55 12.61 -1.61
CA ALA A 342 13.00 11.40 -2.23
C ALA A 342 13.93 10.83 -3.31
N LEU A 343 14.57 11.68 -4.13
CA LEU A 343 15.58 11.26 -5.12
C LEU A 343 16.84 10.73 -4.44
N ASP A 344 17.34 11.40 -3.40
CA ASP A 344 18.51 10.97 -2.65
C ASP A 344 18.26 9.61 -1.98
N ARG A 345 17.08 9.42 -1.37
CA ARG A 345 16.62 8.14 -0.80
C ARG A 345 16.69 7.02 -1.82
N ALA A 346 16.17 7.26 -3.02
CA ALA A 346 16.16 6.26 -4.08
C ALA A 346 17.56 5.98 -4.63
N ALA A 347 18.42 7.00 -4.73
CA ALA A 347 19.78 6.87 -5.22
C ALA A 347 20.68 6.09 -4.25
N GLN A 348 20.52 6.31 -2.94
CA GLN A 348 21.34 5.67 -1.91
C GLN A 348 21.18 4.15 -1.84
N GLY A 349 20.10 3.59 -2.42
CA GLY A 349 19.86 2.14 -2.51
C GLY A 349 19.97 1.49 -1.13
N VAL A 350 18.91 1.55 -0.32
CA VAL A 350 18.98 1.09 1.08
C VAL A 350 19.36 -0.39 1.13
N HIS A 351 20.62 -0.65 1.46
CA HIS A 351 21.21 -1.99 1.58
C HIS A 351 20.55 -2.78 2.67
#